data_AF-A0A9E7EJD1-F1
#
_entry.id   AF-A0A9E7EJD1-F1
#
_cell.length_a   1.000
_cell.length_b   1.000
_cell.length_c   1.000
_cell.angle_alpha   90.00
_cell.angle_beta   90.00
_cell.angle_gamma   90.00
#
_symmetry.space_group_name_H-M   'P 1'
#
loop_
_entity.id
_entity.type
_entity.pdbx_description
1 polymer ?
#
loop_
_entity_poly.entity_id
_entity_poly.type
_entity_poly.pdbx_seq_one_letter_code
_entity_poly.pdbx_strand_id
1 'polypeptide(L)' 'MTVAGCPVCLLYVLVSSVDPRCPRCAVHVPVIGEPKKRPKLDLNSPSRDGDDDDELKKSY' A
#
# COMPACT_ATOMS: atom_id res chain seq x y z
N MET A 1 -17.73 -11.82 -9.09
CA MET A 1 -17.84 -11.52 -7.65
C MET A 1 -16.46 -11.64 -7.04
N THR A 2 -16.07 -10.70 -6.19
CA THR A 2 -14.73 -10.67 -5.58
C THR A 2 -14.86 -10.40 -4.07
N VAL A 3 -13.83 -10.77 -3.31
CA VAL A 3 -13.70 -10.38 -1.91
C VAL A 3 -12.97 -9.05 -1.83
N ALA A 4 -13.49 -8.13 -1.04
CA ALA A 4 -12.86 -6.85 -0.79
C ALA A 4 -12.97 -6.46 0.68
N GLY A 5 -11.97 -5.74 1.19
CA GLY A 5 -11.98 -5.17 2.53
C GLY A 5 -12.72 -3.84 2.54
N CYS A 6 -13.81 -3.73 3.29
CA CYS A 6 -14.52 -2.47 3.44
C CYS A 6 -13.79 -1.56 4.45
N PRO A 7 -13.32 -0.36 4.06
CA PRO A 7 -12.57 0.53 4.95
C PRO A 7 -13.43 1.15 6.07
N VAL A 8 -14.77 1.09 5.93
CA VAL A 8 -15.71 1.63 6.93
C VAL A 8 -16.16 0.55 7.90
N CYS A 9 -16.56 -0.62 7.40
CA CYS A 9 -17.04 -1.71 8.24
C CYS A 9 -15.91 -2.50 8.91
N LEU A 10 -14.67 -2.34 8.45
CA LEU A 10 -13.49 -3.12 8.86
C LEU A 10 -13.69 -4.63 8.68
N LEU A 11 -14.40 -5.01 7.61
CA LEU A 11 -14.81 -6.39 7.34
C LEU A 11 -14.61 -6.75 5.88
N TYR A 12 -14.32 -8.03 5.65
CA TYR A 12 -14.31 -8.60 4.31
C TYR A 12 -15.73 -8.90 3.85
N VAL A 13 -16.04 -8.48 2.62
CA VAL A 13 -17.36 -8.63 2.02
C VAL A 13 -17.23 -9.14 0.59
N LEU A 14 -18.22 -9.92 0.15
CA LEU A 14 -18.38 -10.29 -1.25
C LEU A 14 -19.06 -9.13 -1.98
N VAL A 15 -18.45 -8.69 -3.08
CA VAL A 15 -18.94 -7.55 -3.88
C VAL A 15 -19.07 -7.91 -5.36
N SER A 16 -19.91 -7.17 -6.08
CA SER A 16 -20.04 -7.27 -7.54
C SER A 16 -18.75 -6.82 -8.22
N SER A 17 -18.42 -7.45 -9.34
CA SER A 17 -17.29 -7.06 -10.18
C SER A 17 -17.57 -5.81 -11.02
N VAL A 18 -18.85 -5.45 -11.21
CA VAL A 18 -19.28 -4.30 -12.02
C VAL A 18 -19.50 -3.05 -11.17
N ASP A 19 -20.10 -3.21 -9.98
CA ASP A 19 -20.33 -2.13 -9.02
C ASP A 19 -19.95 -2.59 -7.60
N PRO A 20 -18.68 -2.46 -7.20
CA PRO A 20 -18.17 -2.99 -5.95
C PRO A 20 -18.57 -2.10 -4.78
N ARG A 21 -19.81 -2.25 -4.29
CA ARG A 21 -20.28 -1.60 -3.06
C ARG A 21 -20.40 -2.58 -1.91
N CYS A 22 -20.10 -2.11 -0.71
CA CYS A 22 -20.27 -2.90 0.50
C CYS A 22 -21.76 -3.17 0.73
N PRO A 23 -22.21 -4.43 0.86
CA PRO A 23 -23.62 -4.74 1.07
C PRO A 23 -24.15 -4.30 2.44
N ARG A 24 -23.28 -3.87 3.37
CA ARG A 24 -23.68 -3.38 4.69
C ARG A 24 -23.88 -1.88 4.76
N CYS A 25 -22.94 -1.12 4.20
CA CYS A 25 -22.91 0.34 4.34
C CYS A 25 -22.96 1.10 3.00
N ALA A 26 -23.12 0.37 1.89
CA ALA A 26 -23.19 0.90 0.52
C ALA A 26 -21.96 1.71 0.04
N VAL A 27 -20.91 1.84 0.86
CA VAL A 27 -19.67 2.52 0.44
C VAL A 27 -19.02 1.75 -0.71
N HIS A 28 -18.47 2.47 -1.68
CA HIS A 28 -17.68 1.87 -2.74
C HIS A 28 -16.40 1.29 -2.14
N VAL A 29 -16.06 0.05 -2.50
CA VAL A 29 -14.93 -0.68 -1.94
C VAL A 29 -13.83 -0.81 -3.01
N PRO A 30 -12.57 -0.44 -2.71
CA PRO A 30 -11.47 -0.66 -3.63
C PRO A 30 -11.29 -2.16 -3.92
N VAL A 31 -11.37 -2.53 -5.19
CA VAL A 31 -11.08 -3.88 -5.67
C VAL A 31 -9.91 -3.80 -6.63
N ILE A 32 -8.83 -4.51 -6.31
CA ILE A 32 -7.71 -4.68 -7.23
C ILE A 32 -8.16 -5.74 -8.24
N GLY A 33 -8.45 -5.31 -9.46
CA GLY A 33 -8.77 -6.22 -10.57
C GLY A 33 -7.57 -7.06 -10.99
N GLU A 34 -7.77 -7.95 -11.96
CA GLU A 34 -6.70 -8.81 -12.47
C GLU A 34 -5.49 -7.96 -12.92
N PRO A 35 -4.28 -8.25 -12.40
CA PRO A 35 -3.10 -7.47 -12.73
C PRO A 35 -2.73 -7.68 -14.21
N LYS A 36 -3.03 -6.68 -15.05
CA LYS A 36 -2.69 -6.69 -16.49
C LYS A 36 -1.18 -6.65 -16.77
N LYS A 37 -0.36 -6.35 -15.75
CA LYS A 37 1.10 -6.29 -15.81
C LYS A 37 1.68 -6.89 -14.54
N ARG A 38 2.88 -7.47 -14.65
CA ARG A 38 3.61 -7.97 -13.47
C ARG A 38 3.85 -6.81 -12.50
N PRO A 39 3.40 -6.90 -11.24
CA PRO A 39 3.65 -5.86 -10.26
C PRO A 39 5.16 -5.79 -9.98
N LYS A 40 5.74 -4.60 -10.12
CA LYS A 40 7.09 -4.30 -9.63
C LYS A 40 6.94 -3.66 -8.26
N LEU A 41 7.46 -4.33 -7.24
CA LEU A 41 7.50 -3.80 -5.88
C LEU A 41 8.79 -2.99 -5.74
N ASP A 42 8.66 -1.70 -5.51
CA ASP A 42 9.76 -0.79 -5.21
C ASP A 42 9.70 -0.44 -3.72
N LEU A 43 10.82 -0.65 -3.02
CA LEU A 43 10.97 -0.32 -1.60
C LEU A 43 11.92 0.87 -1.52
N ASN A 44 11.37 2.07 -1.39
CA ASN A 44 12.15 3.27 -1.07
C ASN A 44 12.78 3.09 0.32
N SER A 45 14.03 2.65 0.37
CA SER A 45 14.85 2.69 1.58
C SER A 45 15.55 4.05 1.64
N PRO A 46 15.41 4.85 2.72
CA PRO A 46 16.23 6.04 2.88
C PRO A 46 17.69 5.57 3.04
N SER A 47 18.50 5.72 1.99
CA SER A 47 19.94 5.53 2.11
C SER A 47 20.46 6.64 3.02
N ARG A 48 20.93 6.25 4.21
CA ARG A 48 21.73 7.14 5.05
C ARG A 48 23.12 7.16 4.44
N ASP A 49 23.27 7.84 3.32
CA ASP A 49 24.58 8.18 2.77
C ASP A 49 25.16 9.31 3.63
N GLY A 50 25.63 8.94 4.81
CA GLY A 50 26.39 9.78 5.72
C GLY A 50 27.82 9.25 5.77
N ASP A 51 28.63 9.73 4.83
CA ASP A 51 30.09 9.73 4.95
C ASP A 51 30.44 10.78 6.02
N ASP A 52 30.65 10.32 7.25
CA ASP A 52 31.08 11.15 8.38
C ASP A 52 32.30 10.45 9.00
N ASP A 53 33.44 10.52 8.31
CA ASP A 53 34.75 10.06 8.79
C ASP A 53 35.86 11.13 8.68
N ASP A 54 35.57 12.42 8.84
CA ASP A 54 36.67 13.40 8.99
C ASP A 54 36.34 14.58 9.92
N GLU A 55 36.16 14.30 11.22
CA GLU A 55 36.29 15.33 12.25
C GLU A 55 37.01 14.81 13.52
N LEU A 56 38.20 14.22 13.37
CA LEU A 56 39.12 14.00 14.51
C LEU A 56 40.59 14.22 14.12
N LYS A 57 40.92 15.43 13.66
CA LYS A 57 42.32 15.93 13.60
C LYS A 57 42.51 17.36 14.12
N LYS A 58 41.56 17.89 14.89
CA LYS A 58 41.67 19.24 15.48
C LYS A 58 41.73 19.22 17.01
N SER A 59 42.72 18.51 17.53
CA SER A 59 43.24 18.71 18.90
C SER A 59 44.71 18.30 18.88
N TYR A 60 45.64 19.09 18.35
CA TYR A 60 46.32 20.17 19.09
C TYR A 60 45.72 20.61 20.44
#